data_AF-A0A1F8NM92-F1
#
_entry.id   AF-A0A1F8NM92-F1
#
_cell.length_a   1.000
_cell.length_b   1.000
_cell.length_c   1.000
_cell.angle_alpha   90.00
_cell.angle_beta   90.00
_cell.angle_gamma   90.00
#
_symmetry.space_group_name_H-M   'P 1'
#
loop_
_entity.id
_entity.type
_entity.pdbx_description
1 polymer ?
#
loop_
_entity_poly.entity_id
_entity_poly.type
_entity_poly.pdbx_seq_one_letter_code
_entity_poly.pdbx_strand_id
1 'polypeptide(L)'
;MYHQPSQELNQARNQLQSAKAELEELKQQIRTFETLVDARLGDLLDQLSELNVETIALDEKLRKIREQRLYGVDQIHYLDGAPRPARSYKLVDLPPPGLLHRKAFQTTAVDPSNSPELHIPDIKALYRKLARRHHPDLARNDADRCQSTEQMAEINRSYNAGDLASLMRIAGMSIPYSVEIHQPHIQPASPQHESLTELEQIELKWKEVRQQITHLSNLPIVKLSLDV
;
A
#
# COMPACT_ATOMS: atom_id res chain seq x y z
N MET A 1 -44.02 48.72 -9.02
CA MET A 1 -42.64 48.20 -9.12
C MET A 1 -42.48 47.00 -8.17
N TYR A 2 -42.93 45.80 -8.54
CA TYR A 2 -42.83 44.59 -7.69
C TYR A 2 -42.47 43.30 -8.44
N HIS A 3 -41.86 43.38 -9.64
CA HIS A 3 -41.57 42.18 -10.46
C HIS A 3 -40.12 41.68 -10.37
N GLN A 4 -39.18 42.51 -9.89
CA GLN A 4 -37.76 42.14 -9.79
C GLN A 4 -37.46 40.96 -8.84
N PRO A 5 -38.00 40.89 -7.60
CA PRO A 5 -37.64 39.79 -6.69
C PRO A 5 -38.16 38.43 -7.17
N SER A 6 -39.29 38.40 -7.88
CA SER A 6 -39.83 37.16 -8.46
C SER A 6 -38.99 36.63 -9.63
N GLN A 7 -38.37 37.53 -10.41
CA GLN A 7 -37.50 37.16 -11.51
C GLN A 7 -36.16 36.63 -11.02
N GLU A 8 -35.58 37.25 -10.00
CA GLU A 8 -34.33 36.79 -9.35
C GLU A 8 -34.50 35.41 -8.71
N LEU A 9 -35.62 35.16 -8.01
CA LEU A 9 -35.92 33.84 -7.44
C LEU A 9 -36.03 32.75 -8.51
N ASN A 10 -36.65 33.07 -9.66
CA ASN A 10 -36.77 32.10 -10.75
C ASN A 10 -35.41 31.85 -11.44
N GLN A 11 -34.56 32.87 -11.57
CA GLN A 11 -33.20 32.70 -12.09
C GLN A 11 -32.35 31.83 -11.16
N ALA A 12 -32.38 32.08 -9.85
CA ALA A 12 -31.65 31.27 -8.88
C ALA A 12 -32.12 29.80 -8.86
N ARG A 13 -33.44 29.57 -8.99
CA ARG A 13 -34.00 28.21 -9.12
C ARG A 13 -33.51 27.49 -10.38
N ASN A 14 -33.49 28.18 -11.52
CA ASN A 14 -33.00 27.61 -12.77
C ASN A 14 -31.51 27.28 -12.71
N GLN A 15 -30.68 28.15 -12.11
CA GLN A 15 -29.26 27.89 -11.89
C GLN A 15 -29.03 26.70 -10.94
N LEU A 16 -29.83 26.58 -9.88
CA LEU A 16 -29.76 25.45 -8.96
C LEU A 16 -30.16 24.15 -9.67
N GLN A 17 -31.15 24.20 -10.56
CA GLN A 17 -31.56 23.05 -11.36
C GLN A 17 -30.49 22.63 -12.36
N SER A 18 -29.84 23.57 -13.06
CA SER A 18 -28.75 23.26 -13.99
C SER A 18 -27.55 22.67 -13.26
N ALA A 19 -27.13 23.28 -12.15
CA ALA A 19 -26.01 22.78 -11.36
C ALA A 19 -26.28 21.38 -10.79
N LYS A 20 -27.54 21.07 -10.40
CA LYS A 20 -27.92 19.71 -10.00
C LYS A 20 -27.86 18.71 -11.14
N ALA A 21 -28.27 19.10 -12.35
CA ALA A 21 -28.19 18.24 -13.52
C ALA A 21 -26.73 17.92 -13.87
N GLU A 22 -25.86 18.95 -13.88
CA GLU A 22 -24.41 18.79 -14.10
C GLU A 22 -23.78 17.85 -13.06
N LEU A 23 -24.18 17.96 -11.79
CA LEU A 23 -23.67 17.11 -10.72
C LEU A 23 -24.08 15.65 -10.92
N GLU A 24 -25.34 15.39 -11.30
CA GLU A 24 -25.79 14.03 -11.60
C GLU A 24 -25.11 13.46 -12.85
N GLU A 25 -24.83 14.27 -13.86
CA GLU A 25 -24.06 13.86 -15.04
C GLU A 25 -22.62 13.48 -14.65
N LEU A 26 -21.92 14.32 -13.86
CA LEU A 26 -20.58 14.01 -13.39
C LEU A 26 -20.54 12.74 -12.53
N LYS A 27 -21.54 12.52 -11.67
CA LYS A 27 -21.67 11.26 -10.91
C LYS A 27 -21.84 10.05 -11.83
N GLN A 28 -22.63 10.18 -12.90
CA GLN A 28 -22.78 9.09 -13.88
C GLN A 28 -21.45 8.81 -14.58
N GLN A 29 -20.72 9.85 -15.00
CA GLN A 29 -19.40 9.70 -15.61
C GLN A 29 -18.42 8.99 -14.67
N ILE A 30 -18.35 9.39 -13.39
CA ILE A 30 -17.51 8.71 -12.39
C ILE A 30 -17.89 7.24 -12.27
N ARG A 31 -19.17 6.91 -12.15
CA ARG A 31 -19.61 5.51 -12.06
C ARG A 31 -19.22 4.71 -13.29
N THR A 32 -19.39 5.26 -14.49
CA THR A 32 -18.98 4.56 -15.72
C THR A 32 -17.47 4.34 -15.75
N PHE A 33 -16.68 5.33 -15.33
CA PHE A 33 -15.24 5.20 -15.23
C PHE A 33 -14.84 4.12 -14.21
N GLU A 34 -15.45 4.11 -13.02
CA GLU A 34 -15.23 3.09 -11.99
C GLU A 34 -15.49 1.69 -12.57
N THR A 35 -16.63 1.48 -13.25
CA THR A 35 -16.91 0.17 -13.87
C THR A 35 -15.89 -0.24 -14.93
N LEU A 36 -15.36 0.70 -15.71
CA LEU A 36 -14.33 0.42 -16.72
C LEU A 36 -12.98 0.07 -16.06
N VAL A 37 -12.61 0.78 -15.00
CA VAL A 37 -11.40 0.50 -14.24
C VAL A 37 -11.49 -0.86 -13.55
N ASP A 38 -12.62 -1.16 -12.90
CA ASP A 38 -12.84 -2.44 -12.24
C ASP A 38 -12.75 -3.61 -13.22
N ALA A 39 -13.36 -3.48 -14.39
CA ALA A 39 -13.25 -4.50 -15.45
C ALA A 39 -11.80 -4.67 -15.90
N ARG A 40 -11.09 -3.57 -16.15
CA ARG A 40 -9.70 -3.62 -16.62
C ARG A 40 -8.74 -4.19 -15.58
N LEU A 41 -8.92 -3.83 -14.31
CA LEU A 41 -8.14 -4.37 -13.19
C LEU A 41 -8.45 -5.84 -12.97
N GLY A 42 -9.72 -6.26 -13.09
CA GLY A 42 -10.13 -7.66 -13.05
C GLY A 42 -9.37 -8.50 -14.07
N ASP A 43 -9.39 -8.11 -15.34
CA ASP A 43 -8.66 -8.80 -16.41
C ASP A 43 -7.15 -8.92 -16.13
N LEU A 44 -6.54 -7.86 -15.60
CA LEU A 44 -5.11 -7.84 -15.28
C LEU A 44 -4.78 -8.73 -14.08
N LEU A 45 -5.65 -8.77 -13.07
CA LEU A 45 -5.49 -9.65 -11.91
C LEU A 45 -5.63 -11.12 -12.32
N ASP A 46 -6.58 -11.43 -13.22
CA ASP A 46 -6.74 -12.77 -13.77
C ASP A 46 -5.48 -13.19 -14.55
N GLN A 47 -4.93 -12.31 -15.40
CA GLN A 47 -3.66 -12.56 -16.10
C GLN A 47 -2.48 -12.78 -15.14
N LEU A 48 -2.38 -11.99 -14.07
CA LEU A 48 -1.35 -12.19 -13.05
C LEU A 48 -1.51 -13.52 -12.33
N SER A 49 -2.76 -13.94 -12.06
CA SER A 49 -3.04 -15.23 -11.44
C SER A 49 -2.62 -16.39 -12.34
N GLU A 50 -2.88 -16.29 -13.64
CA GLU A 50 -2.49 -17.28 -14.64
C GLU A 50 -0.96 -17.40 -14.74
N LEU A 51 -0.25 -16.27 -14.85
CA LEU A 51 1.21 -16.22 -14.85
C LEU A 51 1.83 -16.77 -13.56
N ASN A 52 1.18 -16.55 -12.41
CA ASN A 52 1.64 -17.09 -11.14
C ASN A 52 1.50 -18.62 -11.11
N VAL A 53 0.39 -19.17 -11.61
CA VAL A 53 0.21 -20.62 -11.77
C VAL A 53 1.27 -21.21 -12.71
N GLU A 54 1.58 -20.52 -13.81
CA GLU A 54 2.65 -20.95 -14.72
C GLU A 54 4.02 -20.97 -14.03
N THR A 55 4.34 -19.92 -13.26
CA THR A 55 5.60 -19.83 -12.49
C THR A 55 5.73 -20.98 -11.49
N ILE A 56 4.66 -21.27 -10.73
CA ILE A 56 4.61 -22.40 -9.79
C ILE A 56 4.83 -23.72 -10.53
N ALA A 57 4.17 -23.92 -11.67
CA ALA A 57 4.32 -25.14 -12.46
C ALA A 57 5.75 -25.30 -13.02
N LEU A 58 6.42 -24.20 -13.40
CA LEU A 58 7.81 -24.20 -13.82
C LEU A 58 8.76 -24.52 -12.67
N ASP A 59 8.51 -23.97 -11.48
CA ASP A 59 9.29 -24.27 -10.27
C ASP A 59 9.17 -25.74 -9.86
N GLU A 60 7.97 -26.32 -9.95
CA GLU A 60 7.79 -27.77 -9.73
C GLU A 60 8.55 -28.61 -10.76
N LYS A 61 8.55 -28.20 -12.04
CA LYS A 61 9.35 -28.87 -13.08
C LYS A 61 10.84 -28.77 -12.79
N LEU A 62 11.34 -27.60 -12.40
CA LEU A 62 12.74 -27.40 -12.01
C LEU A 62 13.10 -28.25 -10.80
N ARG A 63 12.23 -28.31 -9.80
CA ARG A 63 12.39 -29.17 -8.62
C ARG A 63 12.50 -30.63 -9.01
N LYS A 64 11.60 -31.14 -9.85
CA LYS A 64 11.65 -32.52 -10.37
C LYS A 64 12.94 -32.81 -11.12
N ILE A 65 13.39 -31.90 -12.00
CA ILE A 65 14.67 -32.04 -12.73
C ILE A 65 15.86 -32.06 -11.75
N ARG A 66 15.83 -31.18 -10.74
CA ARG A 66 16.89 -31.10 -9.73
C ARG A 66 16.93 -32.37 -8.88
N GLU A 67 15.78 -32.87 -8.45
CA GLU A 67 15.63 -34.13 -7.72
C GLU A 67 16.09 -35.31 -8.58
N GLN A 68 15.70 -35.38 -9.85
CA GLN A 68 16.19 -36.38 -10.79
C GLN A 68 17.71 -36.30 -11.00
N ARG A 69 18.33 -35.12 -11.00
CA ARG A 69 19.81 -35.01 -11.05
C ARG A 69 20.48 -35.42 -9.75
N LEU A 70 19.91 -35.04 -8.61
CA LEU A 70 20.47 -35.32 -7.28
C LEU A 70 20.32 -36.79 -6.90
N TYR A 71 19.22 -37.43 -7.32
CA TYR A 71 18.85 -38.77 -6.90
C TYR A 71 18.80 -39.79 -8.05
N GLY A 72 18.93 -39.39 -9.31
CA GLY A 72 18.78 -40.28 -10.48
C GLY A 72 19.80 -41.40 -10.59
N VAL A 73 20.94 -41.30 -9.88
CA VAL A 73 21.91 -42.41 -9.77
C VAL A 73 21.82 -43.09 -8.40
N ASP A 74 21.47 -42.37 -7.34
CA ASP A 74 21.56 -42.85 -5.95
C ASP A 74 20.24 -43.38 -5.35
N GLN A 75 19.06 -43.05 -5.92
CA GLN A 75 17.78 -43.60 -5.42
C GLN A 75 17.58 -45.07 -5.78
N ILE A 76 18.14 -45.52 -6.91
CA ILE A 76 18.06 -46.93 -7.32
C ILE A 76 18.80 -47.80 -6.29
N HIS A 77 19.90 -47.30 -5.71
CA HIS A 77 20.69 -48.04 -4.73
C HIS A 77 20.13 -48.01 -3.29
N TYR A 78 19.19 -47.12 -2.98
CA TYR A 78 18.61 -47.03 -1.63
C TYR A 78 17.37 -47.93 -1.44
N LEU A 79 16.65 -48.22 -2.52
CA LEU A 79 15.44 -49.04 -2.48
C LEU A 79 15.69 -50.52 -2.81
N ASP A 80 16.83 -50.85 -3.44
CA ASP A 80 17.16 -52.21 -3.91
C ASP A 80 17.94 -53.06 -2.88
N GLY A 81 17.85 -52.72 -1.58
CA GLY A 81 18.39 -53.53 -0.50
C GLY A 81 19.92 -53.66 -0.45
N ALA A 82 20.67 -52.76 -1.11
CA ALA A 82 22.13 -52.83 -1.15
C ALA A 82 22.77 -52.61 0.23
N PRO A 83 23.87 -53.31 0.58
CA PRO A 83 24.48 -53.24 1.91
C PRO A 83 25.00 -51.82 2.19
N ARG A 84 24.67 -51.26 3.36
CA ARG A 84 25.30 -50.04 3.87
C ARG A 84 26.83 -50.21 3.79
N PRO A 85 27.59 -49.29 3.15
CA PRO A 85 29.02 -49.31 3.29
C PRO A 85 29.33 -49.12 4.77
N ALA A 86 29.97 -50.12 5.38
CA ALA A 86 30.39 -50.12 6.77
C ALA A 86 31.54 -49.13 6.98
N ARG A 87 31.32 -47.85 6.68
CA ARG A 87 32.26 -46.80 7.07
C ARG A 87 31.88 -46.39 8.48
N SER A 88 32.44 -47.10 9.45
CA SER A 88 32.40 -46.69 10.85
C SER A 88 33.03 -45.30 10.93
N TYR A 89 32.20 -44.28 11.11
CA TYR A 89 32.70 -42.96 11.49
C TYR A 89 33.23 -43.11 12.92
N LYS A 90 34.56 -43.22 13.07
CA LYS A 90 35.16 -43.06 14.39
C LYS A 90 34.96 -41.59 14.76
N LEU A 91 34.26 -41.34 15.85
CA LEU A 91 33.99 -40.01 16.41
C LEU A 91 35.27 -39.18 16.69
N VAL A 92 36.45 -39.81 16.58
CA VAL A 92 37.78 -39.24 16.78
C VAL A 92 38.31 -38.48 15.56
N ASP A 93 37.76 -38.69 14.36
CA ASP A 93 38.19 -37.96 13.14
C ASP A 93 37.38 -36.68 12.88
N LEU A 94 36.50 -36.30 13.80
CA LEU A 94 35.78 -35.03 13.73
C LEU A 94 36.69 -33.91 14.26
N PRO A 95 36.88 -32.80 13.52
CA PRO A 95 37.64 -31.66 14.04
C PRO A 95 37.01 -31.19 15.36
N PRO A 96 37.83 -30.79 16.37
CA PRO A 96 37.33 -30.39 17.67
C PRO A 96 36.31 -29.25 17.53
N PRO A 97 35.22 -29.25 18.32
CA PRO A 97 34.15 -28.25 18.22
C PRO A 97 34.66 -26.91 18.77
N GLY A 98 35.43 -26.19 17.97
CA GLY A 98 36.14 -24.98 18.41
C GLY A 98 36.21 -23.84 17.40
N LEU A 99 35.72 -23.99 16.17
CA LEU A 99 35.78 -22.93 15.15
C LEU A 99 34.49 -22.75 14.35
N LEU A 100 33.34 -22.87 15.00
CA LEU A 100 32.10 -22.26 14.49
C LEU A 100 31.82 -20.94 15.21
N HIS A 101 32.73 -19.97 15.12
CA HIS A 101 32.36 -18.55 15.23
C HIS A 101 31.62 -18.13 13.96
N ARG A 102 30.53 -18.83 13.63
CA ARG A 102 29.54 -18.30 12.70
C ARG A 102 28.57 -17.53 13.56
N LYS A 103 28.78 -16.21 13.61
CA LYS A 103 27.82 -15.19 14.06
C LYS A 103 26.42 -15.75 13.85
N ALA A 104 25.70 -15.98 14.96
CA ALA A 104 24.36 -16.54 14.95
C ALA A 104 23.50 -15.73 13.96
N PHE A 105 23.35 -16.25 12.76
CA PHE A 105 22.22 -15.87 11.93
C PHE A 105 21.04 -16.51 12.65
N GLN A 106 20.20 -15.64 13.23
CA GLN A 106 18.85 -16.00 13.63
C GLN A 106 18.21 -16.76 12.48
N THR A 107 18.16 -18.07 12.63
CA THR A 107 17.28 -18.94 11.88
C THR A 107 15.91 -18.68 12.45
N THR A 108 15.17 -17.75 11.84
CA THR A 108 13.72 -17.79 11.89
C THR A 108 13.34 -19.12 11.25
N ALA A 109 12.96 -20.09 12.07
CA ALA A 109 12.23 -21.25 11.59
C ALA A 109 10.98 -20.71 10.88
N VAL A 110 10.95 -20.87 9.56
CA VAL A 110 9.76 -20.57 8.75
C VAL A 110 8.95 -21.85 8.73
N ASP A 111 7.88 -21.88 9.52
CA ASP A 111 6.82 -22.89 9.42
C ASP A 111 6.26 -22.90 7.98
N PRO A 112 6.02 -24.06 7.36
CA PRO A 112 5.56 -24.15 5.98
C PRO A 112 4.03 -24.03 5.83
N SER A 113 3.34 -23.37 6.77
CA SER A 113 1.92 -23.02 6.62
C SER A 113 1.76 -21.50 6.69
N ASN A 114 2.02 -20.82 5.58
CA ASN A 114 1.47 -19.48 5.42
C ASN A 114 0.99 -19.29 3.99
N SER A 115 -0.33 -19.19 3.87
CA SER A 115 -1.02 -18.32 2.93
C SER A 115 -0.25 -17.00 2.74
N PRO A 116 -0.40 -16.26 1.63
CA PRO A 116 0.24 -14.97 1.44
C PRO A 116 -0.43 -13.92 2.33
N GLU A 117 -0.32 -14.08 3.64
CA GLU A 117 -0.59 -13.02 4.60
C GLU A 117 0.56 -12.03 4.43
N LEU A 118 0.20 -10.85 3.93
CA LEU A 118 1.09 -9.71 3.76
C LEU A 118 1.77 -9.46 5.12
N HIS A 119 3.02 -9.89 5.26
CA HIS A 119 3.74 -9.83 6.52
C HIS A 119 4.00 -8.37 6.87
N ILE A 120 3.09 -7.77 7.65
CA ILE A 120 3.16 -6.39 8.12
C ILE A 120 4.47 -6.24 8.91
N PRO A 121 5.45 -5.47 8.42
CA PRO A 121 6.73 -5.31 9.12
C PRO A 121 6.53 -4.54 10.43
N ASP A 122 7.25 -4.95 11.49
CA ASP A 122 7.27 -4.21 12.76
C ASP A 122 7.68 -2.75 12.52
N ILE A 123 6.88 -1.82 13.04
CA ILE A 123 7.07 -0.37 12.92
C ILE A 123 8.47 0.06 13.37
N LYS A 124 9.03 -0.58 14.40
CA LYS A 124 10.38 -0.30 14.90
C LYS A 124 11.46 -0.75 13.91
N ALA A 125 11.25 -1.88 13.24
CA ALA A 125 12.18 -2.40 12.24
C ALA A 125 12.18 -1.52 10.98
N LEU A 126 11.00 -1.06 10.56
CA LEU A 126 10.84 -0.18 9.40
C LEU A 126 11.45 1.20 9.65
N TYR A 127 11.16 1.78 10.82
CA TYR A 127 11.77 3.04 11.26
C TYR A 127 13.30 2.98 11.24
N ARG A 128 13.91 1.94 11.82
CA ARG A 128 15.38 1.79 11.83
C ARG A 128 15.99 1.68 10.44
N LYS A 129 15.30 1.02 9.50
CA LYS A 129 15.75 0.93 8.09
C LYS A 129 15.71 2.29 7.40
N LEU A 130 14.62 3.03 7.57
CA LEU A 130 14.44 4.37 6.99
C LEU A 130 15.42 5.38 7.59
N ALA A 131 15.58 5.38 8.91
CA ALA A 131 16.51 6.25 9.62
C ALA A 131 17.96 6.04 9.17
N ARG A 132 18.37 4.81 8.86
CA ARG A 132 19.71 4.52 8.32
C ARG A 132 19.91 5.01 6.89
N ARG A 133 18.84 5.05 6.09
CA ARG A 133 18.87 5.46 4.69
C ARG A 133 18.87 6.98 4.53
N HIS A 134 18.10 7.67 5.37
CA HIS A 134 17.85 9.11 5.29
C HIS A 134 18.52 9.90 6.43
N HIS A 135 19.56 9.34 7.06
CA HIS A 135 20.25 10.03 8.15
C HIS A 135 21.02 11.26 7.61
N PRO A 136 20.89 12.44 8.22
CA PRO A 136 21.58 13.65 7.75
C PRO A 136 23.12 13.54 7.83
N ASP A 137 23.66 12.68 8.69
CA ASP A 137 25.11 12.42 8.79
C ASP A 137 25.69 11.64 7.60
N LEU A 138 24.85 10.95 6.81
CA LEU A 138 25.30 10.24 5.60
C LEU A 138 25.31 11.15 4.36
N ALA A 139 24.91 12.42 4.48
CA ALA A 139 24.82 13.35 3.37
C ALA A 139 26.20 13.81 2.90
N ARG A 140 26.40 13.80 1.57
CA ARG A 140 27.67 14.11 0.91
C ARG A 140 27.87 15.61 0.67
N ASN A 141 26.78 16.37 0.61
CA ASN A 141 26.77 17.82 0.40
C ASN A 141 25.72 18.49 1.31
N ASP A 142 25.82 19.80 1.49
CA ASP A 142 24.91 20.58 2.35
C ASP A 142 23.46 20.56 1.84
N ALA A 143 23.27 20.56 0.51
CA ALA A 143 21.94 20.41 -0.10
C ALA A 143 21.30 19.04 0.22
N ASP A 144 22.10 17.96 0.16
CA ASP A 144 21.66 16.60 0.49
C ASP A 144 21.35 16.48 1.99
N ARG A 145 22.07 17.23 2.84
CA ARG A 145 21.83 17.27 4.29
C ARG A 145 20.50 17.93 4.60
N CYS A 146 20.15 19.04 3.93
CA CYS A 146 18.84 19.67 4.09
C CYS A 146 17.70 18.71 3.71
N GLN A 147 17.81 18.03 2.56
CA GLN A 147 16.82 17.06 2.08
C GLN A 147 16.69 15.84 3.03
N SER A 148 17.82 15.31 3.51
CA SER A 148 17.83 14.20 4.46
C SER A 148 17.26 14.60 5.83
N THR A 149 17.47 15.86 6.25
CA THR A 149 16.91 16.40 7.50
C THR A 149 15.39 16.50 7.43
N GLU A 150 14.86 16.99 6.31
CA GLU A 150 13.42 17.09 6.07
C GLU A 150 12.76 15.69 6.05
N GLN A 151 13.35 14.76 5.32
CA GLN A 151 12.88 13.37 5.25
C GLN A 151 12.95 12.68 6.62
N MET A 152 14.01 12.91 7.40
CA MET A 152 14.14 12.36 8.75
C MET A 152 13.10 12.95 9.72
N ALA A 153 12.75 14.23 9.58
CA ALA A 153 11.69 14.85 10.36
C ALA A 153 10.31 14.24 10.08
N GLU A 154 10.02 13.93 8.81
CA GLU A 154 8.77 13.27 8.40
C GLU A 154 8.71 11.82 8.91
N ILE A 155 9.83 11.08 8.83
CA ILE A 155 9.95 9.72 9.38
C ILE A 155 9.72 9.72 10.91
N ASN A 156 10.32 10.66 11.63
CA ASN A 156 10.15 10.80 13.08
C ASN A 156 8.71 11.15 13.47
N ARG A 157 8.04 12.02 12.70
CA ARG A 157 6.63 12.36 12.93
C ARG A 157 5.73 11.13 12.76
N SER A 158 5.94 10.37 11.68
CA SER A 158 5.17 9.15 11.39
C SER A 158 5.38 8.07 12.46
N TYR A 159 6.62 7.91 12.94
CA TYR A 159 6.94 6.97 14.01
C TYR A 159 6.30 7.37 15.35
N ASN A 160 6.34 8.65 15.73
CA ASN A 160 5.71 9.14 16.96
C ASN A 160 4.18 9.02 16.92
N ALA A 161 3.57 9.15 15.75
CA ALA A 161 2.13 8.93 15.55
C ALA A 161 1.74 7.45 15.51
N GLY A 162 2.70 6.52 15.49
CA GLY A 162 2.43 5.08 15.33
C GLY A 162 1.89 4.71 13.95
N ASP A 163 2.02 5.60 12.96
CA ASP A 163 1.45 5.43 11.62
C ASP A 163 2.38 4.57 10.75
N LEU A 164 2.16 3.27 10.81
CA LEU A 164 2.87 2.28 10.02
C LEU A 164 2.63 2.48 8.51
N ALA A 165 1.45 2.89 8.10
CA ALA A 165 1.11 3.10 6.69
C ALA A 165 1.94 4.22 6.08
N SER A 166 2.16 5.31 6.83
CA SER A 166 3.04 6.39 6.41
C SER A 166 4.50 5.98 6.30
N LEU A 167 5.01 5.17 7.23
CA LEU A 167 6.38 4.63 7.13
C LEU A 167 6.52 3.67 5.95
N MET A 168 5.52 2.85 5.66
CA MET A 168 5.52 1.95 4.50
C MET A 168 5.51 2.72 3.18
N ARG A 169 4.77 3.83 3.12
CA ARG A 169 4.76 4.76 1.97
C ARG A 169 6.14 5.35 1.71
N ILE A 170 6.79 5.88 2.75
CA ILE A 170 8.15 6.44 2.65
C ILE A 170 9.16 5.35 2.23
N ALA A 171 8.95 4.09 2.64
CA ALA A 171 9.76 2.96 2.23
C ALA A 171 9.50 2.45 0.79
N GLY A 172 8.48 2.97 0.10
CA GLY A 172 8.07 2.52 -1.23
C GLY A 172 7.45 1.11 -1.23
N MET A 173 6.92 0.66 -0.09
CA MET A 173 6.24 -0.63 0.03
C MET A 173 4.75 -0.44 -0.33
N SER A 174 4.20 -1.37 -1.12
CA SER A 174 2.77 -1.39 -1.46
C SER A 174 1.94 -1.44 -0.17
N ILE A 175 1.05 -0.46 -0.01
CA ILE A 175 0.14 -0.38 1.12
C ILE A 175 -0.92 -1.46 0.90
N PRO A 176 -1.06 -2.46 1.78
CA PRO A 176 -2.18 -3.39 1.68
C PRO A 176 -3.48 -2.60 1.79
N TYR A 177 -4.37 -2.79 0.81
CA TYR A 177 -5.67 -2.11 0.68
C TYR A 177 -6.62 -2.33 1.89
N SER A 178 -6.21 -3.14 2.87
CA SER A 178 -6.99 -3.51 4.07
C SER A 178 -6.67 -2.68 5.32
N VAL A 179 -5.86 -1.62 5.25
CA VAL A 179 -5.72 -0.67 6.36
C VAL A 179 -6.57 0.55 6.05
N GLU A 180 -7.78 0.55 6.61
CA GLU A 180 -8.61 1.74 6.74
C GLU A 180 -7.71 2.91 7.16
N ILE A 181 -7.54 3.85 6.24
CA ILE A 181 -6.94 5.15 6.52
C ILE A 181 -7.87 5.77 7.56
N HIS A 182 -7.49 5.66 8.84
CA HIS A 182 -8.12 6.41 9.91
C HIS A 182 -7.83 7.88 9.62
N GLN A 183 -8.69 8.50 8.81
CA GLN A 183 -8.91 9.93 8.88
C GLN A 183 -9.15 10.23 10.36
N PRO A 184 -8.52 11.26 10.94
CA PRO A 184 -8.84 11.66 12.30
C PRO A 184 -10.32 12.02 12.32
N HIS A 185 -11.14 11.12 12.82
CA HIS A 185 -12.55 11.38 13.07
C HIS A 185 -12.57 12.40 14.20
N ILE A 186 -12.61 13.67 13.82
CA ILE A 186 -12.93 14.76 14.71
C ILE A 186 -14.37 14.48 15.15
N GLN A 187 -14.53 14.04 16.40
CA GLN A 187 -15.83 13.97 17.05
C GLN A 187 -16.39 15.39 17.06
N PRO A 188 -17.59 15.66 16.50
CA PRO A 188 -18.24 16.93 16.75
C PRO A 188 -18.62 16.96 18.23
N ALA A 189 -17.84 17.70 19.01
CA ALA A 189 -18.28 18.18 20.31
C ALA A 189 -19.60 18.92 20.08
N SER A 190 -20.68 18.43 20.68
CA SER A 190 -21.97 19.12 20.68
C SER A 190 -21.79 20.56 21.18
N PRO A 191 -22.29 21.56 20.44
CA PRO A 191 -22.74 22.79 21.06
C PRO A 191 -24.25 22.89 20.87
N GLN A 192 -24.88 23.18 22.00
CA GLN A 192 -26.28 23.51 22.14
C GLN A 192 -26.70 24.59 21.13
N HIS A 193 -27.82 24.32 20.47
CA HIS A 193 -28.71 25.21 19.72
C HIS A 193 -28.36 26.72 19.68
N GLU A 194 -27.93 27.18 18.51
CA GLU A 194 -28.51 28.39 17.92
C GLU A 194 -29.01 28.01 16.53
N SER A 195 -30.31 28.15 16.30
CA SER A 195 -30.94 27.88 15.01
C SER A 195 -30.49 28.94 14.01
N LEU A 196 -29.32 28.73 13.40
CA LEU A 196 -28.82 29.50 12.26
C LEU A 196 -29.89 29.47 11.17
N THR A 197 -30.33 30.65 10.77
CA THR A 197 -31.36 30.87 9.75
C THR A 197 -31.03 30.05 8.49
N GLU A 198 -32.04 29.53 7.80
CA GLU A 198 -31.85 28.65 6.62
C GLU A 198 -30.86 29.23 5.57
N LEU A 199 -30.80 30.57 5.46
CA LEU A 199 -29.84 31.30 4.63
C LEU A 199 -28.37 31.08 5.03
N GLU A 200 -28.05 31.10 6.32
CA GLU A 200 -26.69 30.88 6.83
C GLU A 200 -26.25 29.43 6.60
N GLN A 201 -27.18 28.49 6.74
CA GLN A 201 -26.91 27.08 6.43
C GLN A 201 -26.64 26.86 4.95
N ILE A 202 -27.35 27.59 4.07
CA ILE A 202 -27.14 27.54 2.63
C ILE A 202 -25.80 28.19 2.26
N GLU A 203 -25.41 29.31 2.89
CA GLU A 203 -24.11 29.95 2.65
C GLU A 203 -22.93 29.08 3.10
N LEU A 204 -23.05 28.43 4.26
CA LEU A 204 -22.03 27.50 4.75
C LEU A 204 -21.88 26.30 3.82
N LYS A 205 -23.00 25.69 3.40
CA LYS A 205 -23.01 24.60 2.42
C LYS A 205 -22.44 25.03 1.07
N TRP A 206 -22.73 26.24 0.62
CA TRP A 206 -22.20 26.76 -0.64
C TRP A 206 -20.68 26.97 -0.59
N LYS A 207 -20.16 27.50 0.53
CA LYS A 207 -18.71 27.62 0.76
C LYS A 207 -18.02 26.27 0.77
N GLU A 208 -18.62 25.28 1.42
CA GLU A 208 -18.09 23.92 1.50
C GLU A 208 -18.05 23.25 0.12
N VAL A 209 -19.14 23.34 -0.66
CA VAL A 209 -19.19 22.83 -2.04
C VAL A 209 -18.15 23.53 -2.92
N ARG A 210 -17.95 24.85 -2.76
CA ARG A 210 -16.88 25.57 -3.47
C ARG A 210 -15.49 25.09 -3.12
N GLN A 211 -15.22 24.85 -1.83
CA GLN A 211 -13.94 24.32 -1.38
C GLN A 211 -13.70 22.93 -1.96
N GLN A 212 -14.72 22.08 -1.98
CA GLN A 212 -14.66 20.76 -2.61
C GLN A 212 -14.40 20.85 -4.12
N ILE A 213 -15.07 21.75 -4.84
CA ILE A 213 -14.81 21.99 -6.28
C ILE A 213 -13.37 22.45 -6.50
N THR A 214 -12.88 23.41 -5.72
CA THR A 214 -11.49 23.89 -5.85
C THR A 214 -10.47 22.81 -5.48
N HIS A 215 -10.80 21.93 -4.54
CA HIS A 215 -9.94 20.82 -4.16
C HIS A 215 -9.88 19.80 -5.30
N LEU A 216 -11.04 19.41 -5.85
CA LEU A 216 -11.14 18.48 -6.98
C LEU A 216 -10.49 19.01 -8.25
N SER A 217 -10.65 20.31 -8.57
CA SER A 217 -9.99 20.94 -9.73
C SER A 217 -8.46 21.04 -9.58
N ASN A 218 -7.96 21.05 -8.33
CA ASN A 218 -6.54 21.09 -8.04
C ASN A 218 -5.90 19.69 -7.93
N LEU A 219 -6.70 18.62 -7.99
CA LEU A 219 -6.16 17.28 -8.07
C LEU A 219 -5.47 17.08 -9.43
N PRO A 220 -4.26 16.49 -9.44
CA PRO A 220 -3.45 16.33 -10.66
C PRO A 220 -4.14 15.48 -11.73
N ILE A 221 -5.12 14.66 -11.34
CA ILE A 221 -5.88 13.78 -12.23
C ILE A 221 -6.87 14.55 -13.13
N VAL A 222 -7.42 15.67 -12.65
CA VAL A 222 -8.37 16.50 -13.42
C VAL A 222 -7.63 17.47 -14.35
N LYS A 223 -6.44 17.96 -13.96
CA LYS A 223 -5.60 18.80 -14.83
C LYS A 223 -5.12 18.07 -16.09
N LEU A 224 -4.92 16.76 -16.03
CA LEU A 224 -4.59 15.94 -17.20
C LEU A 224 -5.77 15.72 -18.16
N SER A 225 -7.01 15.95 -17.72
CA SER A 225 -8.22 15.79 -18.54
C SER A 225 -8.62 17.07 -19.29
N LEU A 226 -8.00 18.21 -19.01
CA LEU A 226 -8.30 19.51 -19.64
C LEU A 226 -7.23 19.96 -20.66
N ASP A 227 -6.14 19.20 -20.81
CA ASP A 227 -5.04 19.46 -21.76
C ASP A 227 -5.10 18.55 -23.02
N VAL A 228 -6.25 17.92 -23.29
CA VAL A 228 -6.57 17.24 -24.57
C VAL A 228 -7.74 17.94 -25.24
#